data_AF-A0A2M7TZW5-F1
#
_entry.id   AF-A0A2M7TZW5-F1
#
_cell.length_a   1.000
_cell.length_b   1.000
_cell.length_c   1.000
_cell.angle_alpha   90.00
_cell.angle_beta   90.00
_cell.angle_gamma   90.00
#
_symmetry.space_group_name_H-M   'P 1'
#
loop_
_entity.id
_entity.type
_entity.pdbx_description
1 polymer ?
#
loop_
_entity_poly.entity_id
_entity_poly.type
_entity_poly.pdbx_seq_one_letter_code
_entity_poly.pdbx_strand_id
1 'polypeptide(L)'
;MNLPFLPRIFPRSNADSQADFERSLLRQEAKIGGQLFGPIPKGHQRQFFCLDEHTWIWHEEWMENGQRRVVTTRYDVRPNGVIKSQDGQANQRLSKAEARNLFKAAEIYQQRVDSAYQRMLQAG
;
A
#
# COMPACT_ATOMS: atom_id res chain seq x y z
N MET A 1 -46.68 -13.81 -7.75
CA MET A 1 -46.06 -12.99 -8.80
C MET A 1 -44.74 -12.49 -8.27
N ASN A 2 -43.62 -12.98 -8.81
CA ASN A 2 -42.26 -12.59 -8.39
C ASN A 2 -41.63 -11.81 -9.54
N LEU A 3 -41.26 -10.54 -9.31
CA LEU A 3 -40.58 -9.70 -10.29
C LEU A 3 -39.09 -10.07 -10.32
N PRO A 4 -38.46 -10.25 -11.49
CA PRO A 4 -37.04 -10.55 -11.56
C PRO A 4 -36.22 -9.30 -11.17
N PHE A 5 -35.25 -9.49 -10.27
CA PHE A 5 -34.18 -8.53 -10.01
C PHE A 5 -33.37 -8.32 -11.30
N LEU A 6 -33.55 -7.19 -11.96
CA LEU A 6 -32.66 -6.75 -13.04
C LEU A 6 -31.43 -6.08 -12.41
N PRO A 7 -30.19 -6.46 -12.80
CA PRO A 7 -29.02 -5.69 -12.43
C PRO A 7 -29.10 -4.33 -13.13
N ARG A 8 -29.28 -3.26 -12.36
CA ARG A 8 -29.16 -1.89 -12.87
C ARG A 8 -27.70 -1.66 -13.25
N ILE A 9 -27.40 -1.75 -14.55
CA ILE A 9 -26.15 -1.24 -15.12
C ILE A 9 -26.30 0.28 -15.15
N PHE A 10 -25.89 0.95 -14.07
CA PHE A 10 -25.80 2.41 -14.06
C PHE A 10 -24.65 2.85 -14.97
N PRO A 11 -24.80 3.97 -15.72
CA PRO A 11 -23.70 4.53 -16.51
C PRO A 11 -22.58 4.98 -15.57
N ARG A 12 -21.33 4.59 -15.89
CA ARG A 12 -20.14 4.99 -15.15
C ARG A 12 -19.97 6.51 -15.18
N SER A 13 -19.67 7.12 -14.04
CA SER A 13 -19.35 8.55 -13.94
C SER A 13 -17.85 8.79 -14.14
N ASN A 14 -17.46 10.02 -14.51
CA ASN A 14 -16.05 10.41 -14.57
C ASN A 14 -15.33 10.27 -13.22
N ALA A 15 -16.06 10.43 -12.11
CA ALA A 15 -15.54 10.24 -10.76
C ALA A 15 -15.18 8.76 -10.49
N ASP A 16 -15.97 7.81 -11.00
CA ASP A 16 -15.66 6.39 -10.88
C ASP A 16 -14.37 6.04 -11.64
N SER A 17 -14.19 6.60 -12.83
CA SER A 17 -12.97 6.40 -13.63
C SER A 17 -11.72 6.98 -12.97
N GLN A 18 -11.83 8.15 -12.33
CA GLN A 18 -10.71 8.77 -11.63
C GLN A 18 -10.31 7.96 -10.39
N ALA A 19 -11.28 7.51 -9.60
CA ALA A 19 -11.03 6.67 -8.43
C ALA A 19 -10.40 5.32 -8.81
N ASP A 20 -10.85 4.70 -9.91
CA ASP A 20 -10.24 3.47 -10.42
C ASP A 20 -8.80 3.68 -10.89
N PHE A 21 -8.52 4.82 -11.53
CA PHE A 21 -7.17 5.19 -11.91
C PHE A 21 -6.26 5.39 -10.70
N GLU A 22 -6.68 6.16 -9.69
CA GLU A 22 -5.93 6.36 -8.44
C GLU A 22 -5.64 5.03 -7.73
N ARG A 23 -6.64 4.15 -7.64
CA ARG A 23 -6.46 2.79 -7.09
C ARG A 23 -5.47 1.97 -7.89
N SER A 24 -5.44 2.12 -9.21
CA SER A 24 -4.50 1.41 -10.06
C SER A 24 -3.06 1.88 -9.82
N LEU A 25 -2.86 3.20 -9.67
CA LEU A 25 -1.58 3.81 -9.33
C LEU A 25 -1.10 3.32 -7.97
N LEU A 26 -1.94 3.42 -6.93
CA LEU A 26 -1.61 2.96 -5.58
C LEU A 26 -1.20 1.48 -5.56
N ARG A 27 -1.90 0.61 -6.30
CA ARG A 27 -1.52 -0.82 -6.43
C ARG A 27 -0.15 -1.00 -7.07
N GLN A 28 0.20 -0.17 -8.03
CA GLN A 28 1.51 -0.22 -8.66
C GLN A 28 2.60 0.30 -7.74
N GLU A 29 2.37 1.43 -7.07
CA GLU A 29 3.30 1.97 -6.09
C GLU A 29 3.54 0.97 -4.94
N ALA A 30 2.47 0.33 -4.44
CA ALA A 30 2.56 -0.70 -3.41
C ALA A 30 3.47 -1.87 -3.80
N LYS A 31 3.42 -2.31 -5.06
CA LYS A 31 4.31 -3.35 -5.60
C LYS A 31 5.76 -2.88 -5.68
N ILE A 32 5.99 -1.64 -6.13
CA ILE A 32 7.33 -1.04 -6.19
C ILE A 32 7.92 -0.98 -4.78
N GLY A 33 7.14 -0.46 -3.82
CA GLY A 33 7.53 -0.36 -2.42
C GLY A 33 7.81 -1.71 -1.76
N GLY A 34 7.07 -2.76 -2.14
CA GLY A 34 7.33 -4.12 -1.67
C GLY A 34 8.74 -4.64 -1.96
N GLN A 35 9.41 -4.12 -2.99
CA GLN A 35 10.75 -4.53 -3.43
C GLN A 35 11.90 -3.76 -2.75
N LEU A 36 11.60 -2.85 -1.80
CA LEU A 36 12.62 -2.05 -1.11
C LEU A 36 13.43 -2.90 -0.11
N PHE A 37 12.80 -3.91 0.47
CA PHE A 37 13.32 -4.67 1.61
C PHE A 37 13.99 -5.98 1.19
N GLY A 38 14.64 -5.98 0.02
CA GLY A 38 15.25 -7.16 -0.58
C GLY A 38 14.29 -8.01 -1.41
N PRO A 39 14.75 -9.17 -1.90
CA PRO A 39 13.92 -10.05 -2.73
C PRO A 39 12.70 -10.55 -1.95
N ILE A 40 11.56 -10.60 -2.64
CA ILE A 40 10.32 -11.14 -2.09
C ILE A 40 10.40 -12.68 -2.17
N PRO A 41 10.26 -13.42 -1.06
CA PRO A 41 10.31 -14.87 -1.09
C PRO A 41 9.20 -15.47 -1.95
N LYS A 42 9.42 -16.67 -2.49
CA LYS A 42 8.44 -17.35 -3.34
C LYS A 42 7.15 -17.59 -2.54
N GLY A 43 6.01 -17.20 -3.12
CA GLY A 43 4.70 -17.34 -2.48
C GLY A 43 4.37 -16.25 -1.46
N HIS A 44 5.24 -15.25 -1.29
CA HIS A 44 4.93 -14.05 -0.51
C HIS A 44 4.40 -12.95 -1.43
N GLN A 45 3.49 -12.15 -0.90
CA GLN A 45 3.12 -10.85 -1.43
C GLN A 45 3.55 -9.81 -0.41
N ARG A 46 4.42 -8.89 -0.82
CA ARG A 46 4.86 -7.79 0.02
C ARG A 46 4.50 -6.47 -0.64
N GLN A 47 3.96 -5.56 0.14
CA GLN A 47 3.57 -4.23 -0.27
C GLN A 47 4.08 -3.21 0.75
N PHE A 48 4.50 -2.06 0.25
CA PHE A 48 4.81 -0.90 1.07
C PHE A 48 4.42 0.36 0.29
N PHE A 49 3.65 1.27 0.88
CA PHE A 49 3.19 2.46 0.18
C PHE A 49 2.76 3.56 1.15
N CYS A 50 2.71 4.79 0.61
CA CYS A 50 2.12 5.95 1.26
C CYS A 50 0.63 5.95 0.91
N LEU A 51 -0.25 5.83 1.91
CA LEU A 51 -1.70 5.84 1.71
C LEU A 51 -2.24 7.27 1.57
N ASP A 52 -1.65 8.19 2.32
CA ASP A 52 -1.93 9.63 2.32
C ASP A 52 -0.68 10.39 2.80
N GLU A 53 -0.78 11.70 3.06
CA GLU A 53 0.35 12.56 3.45
C GLU A 53 1.09 12.11 4.72
N HIS A 54 0.46 11.31 5.57
CA HIS A 54 0.96 10.96 6.91
C HIS A 54 0.94 9.46 7.22
N THR A 55 0.35 8.64 6.35
CA THR A 55 0.12 7.23 6.63
C THR A 55 0.94 6.34 5.71
N TRP A 56 1.85 5.56 6.29
CA TRP A 56 2.57 4.51 5.59
C TRP A 56 1.99 3.14 5.93
N ILE A 57 1.82 2.31 4.91
CA ILE A 57 1.34 0.95 5.05
C ILE A 57 2.44 -0.02 4.65
N TRP A 58 2.67 -1.01 5.49
CA TRP A 58 3.37 -2.23 5.14
C TRP A 58 2.40 -3.39 5.25
N HIS A 59 2.35 -4.22 4.21
CA HIS A 59 1.47 -5.39 4.18
C HIS A 59 2.26 -6.57 3.62
N GLU A 60 2.24 -7.69 4.34
CA GLU A 60 2.83 -8.93 3.87
C GLU A 60 1.85 -10.09 4.06
N GLU A 61 1.71 -10.89 3.02
CA GLU A 61 0.91 -12.09 3.00
C GLU A 61 1.75 -13.25 2.50
N TRP A 62 1.66 -14.40 3.16
CA TRP A 62 2.34 -15.62 2.74
C TRP A 62 1.60 -16.87 3.19
N MET A 63 2.05 -18.03 2.70
CA MET A 63 1.56 -19.33 3.16
C MET A 63 2.56 -19.94 4.13
N GLU A 64 2.08 -20.36 5.30
CA GLU A 64 2.85 -21.06 6.31
C GLU A 64 2.08 -22.32 6.71
N ASN A 65 2.67 -23.50 6.51
CA ASN A 65 2.04 -24.79 6.86
C ASN A 65 0.62 -24.97 6.28
N GLY A 66 0.39 -24.48 5.06
CA GLY A 66 -0.93 -24.53 4.41
C GLY A 66 -1.93 -23.49 4.90
N GLN A 67 -1.55 -22.62 5.85
CA GLN A 67 -2.37 -21.52 6.34
C GLN A 67 -1.90 -20.18 5.78
N ARG A 68 -2.86 -19.35 5.37
CA ARG A 68 -2.61 -17.98 4.95
C ARG A 68 -2.25 -17.14 6.17
N ARG A 69 -1.07 -16.52 6.14
CA ARG A 69 -0.61 -15.52 7.10
C ARG A 69 -0.70 -14.15 6.47
N VAL A 70 -1.16 -13.18 7.25
CA VAL A 70 -1.28 -11.80 6.84
C VAL A 70 -0.79 -10.94 8.00
N VAL A 71 0.05 -9.97 7.70
CA VAL A 71 0.48 -8.96 8.66
C VAL A 71 0.35 -7.61 7.99
N THR A 72 -0.40 -6.71 8.63
CA THR A 72 -0.54 -5.32 8.19
C THR A 72 -0.05 -4.39 9.28
N THR A 73 0.93 -3.56 8.95
CA THR A 73 1.43 -2.50 9.82
C THR A 73 1.09 -1.15 9.22
N ARG A 74 0.47 -0.28 10.02
CA ARG A 74 0.27 1.13 9.71
C ARG A 74 1.22 1.98 10.55
N TYR A 75 1.87 2.94 9.90
CA TYR A 75 2.67 3.96 10.55
C TYR A 75 2.02 5.33 10.33
N ASP A 76 1.50 5.93 11.39
CA ASP A 76 0.94 7.28 11.39
C ASP A 76 2.03 8.27 11.80
N VAL A 77 2.49 9.08 10.85
CA VAL A 77 3.49 10.14 11.05
C VAL A 77 2.80 11.36 11.65
N ARG A 78 3.33 11.86 12.77
CA ARG A 78 2.82 13.03 13.48
C ARG A 78 3.97 14.00 13.77
N PRO A 79 3.68 15.29 14.02
CA PRO A 79 4.73 16.26 14.37
C PRO A 79 5.58 15.83 15.58
N ASN A 80 4.99 15.10 16.53
CA ASN A 80 5.65 14.64 17.74
C ASN A 80 6.21 13.20 17.64
N GLY A 81 6.12 12.52 16.50
CA GLY A 81 6.67 11.17 16.32
C GLY A 81 5.80 10.27 15.45
N VAL A 82 6.20 9.01 15.31
CA VAL A 82 5.48 8.03 14.50
C VAL A 82 4.81 6.99 15.39
N ILE A 83 3.53 6.73 15.15
CA ILE A 83 2.76 5.69 15.83
C ILE A 83 2.61 4.49 14.90
N LYS A 84 2.95 3.30 15.40
CA LYS A 84 2.78 2.02 14.72
C LYS A 84 1.57 1.31 15.27
N SER A 85 0.75 0.76 14.39
CA SER A 85 -0.30 -0.22 14.72
C SER A 85 -0.14 -1.44 13.82
N GLN A 86 -0.27 -2.63 14.39
CA GLN A 86 -0.07 -3.90 13.68
C GLN A 86 -1.11 -4.91 14.14
N ASP A 87 -1.91 -5.44 13.21
CA ASP A 87 -2.87 -6.53 13.45
C ASP A 87 -3.71 -6.43 14.75
N GLY A 88 -4.18 -5.22 15.07
CA GLY A 88 -5.00 -4.96 16.26
C GLY A 88 -4.24 -4.88 17.59
N GLN A 89 -2.91 -4.93 17.58
CA GLN A 89 -2.08 -4.67 18.76
C GLN A 89 -2.14 -3.21 19.20
N ALA A 90 -1.75 -2.97 20.45
CA ALA A 90 -1.70 -1.64 21.02
C ALA A 90 -0.79 -0.72 20.20
N ASN A 91 -1.25 0.50 19.98
CA ASN A 91 -0.47 1.53 19.30
C ASN A 91 0.84 1.79 20.05
N GLN A 92 1.95 1.72 19.33
CA GLN A 92 3.27 1.94 19.91
C GLN A 92 3.97 3.09 19.20
N ARG A 93 4.62 3.97 19.96
CA ARG A 93 5.51 4.98 19.38
C ARG A 93 6.78 4.29 18.86
N LEU A 94 7.17 4.59 17.62
CA LEU A 94 8.40 4.06 17.05
C LEU A 94 9.62 4.48 17.86
N SER A 95 10.59 3.57 17.95
CA SER A 95 11.93 3.92 18.38
C SER A 95 12.59 4.88 17.37
N LYS A 96 13.59 5.64 17.81
CA LYS A 96 14.35 6.54 16.93
C LYS A 96 15.08 5.79 15.80
N ALA A 97 15.43 4.52 16.01
CA ALA A 97 16.05 3.69 14.98
C ALA A 97 15.02 3.26 13.92
N GLU A 98 13.87 2.75 14.34
CA GLU A 98 12.81 2.32 13.42
C GLU A 98 12.24 3.50 12.63
N ALA A 99 12.04 4.66 13.28
CA ALA A 99 11.61 5.89 12.58
C ALA A 99 12.62 6.33 11.50
N ARG A 100 13.93 6.20 11.76
CA ARG A 100 14.96 6.49 10.75
C ARG A 100 14.93 5.50 9.59
N ASN A 101 14.65 4.22 9.86
CA ASN A 101 14.49 3.23 8.80
C ASN A 101 13.24 3.49 7.96
N LEU A 102 12.13 3.87 8.58
CA LEU A 102 10.91 4.26 7.87
C LEU A 102 11.16 5.47 6.96
N PHE A 103 11.85 6.50 7.46
CA PHE A 103 12.21 7.68 6.66
C PHE A 103 13.06 7.31 5.44
N LYS A 104 14.10 6.49 5.61
CA LYS A 104 14.91 6.02 4.49
C LYS A 104 14.11 5.19 3.48
N ALA A 105 13.20 4.34 3.96
CA ALA A 105 12.32 3.58 3.09
C ALA A 105 11.39 4.50 2.28
N ALA A 106 10.87 5.56 2.90
CA ALA A 106 10.06 6.57 2.22
C ALA A 106 10.84 7.32 1.12
N GLU A 107 12.09 7.72 1.37
CA GLU A 107 12.94 8.36 0.36
C GLU A 107 13.19 7.44 -0.84
N ILE A 108 13.55 6.18 -0.59
CA ILE A 108 13.79 5.21 -1.67
C ILE A 108 12.50 4.90 -2.42
N TYR A 109 11.37 4.82 -1.71
CA TYR A 109 10.05 4.62 -2.30
C TYR A 109 9.75 5.72 -3.31
N GLN A 110 9.86 6.98 -2.88
CA GLN A 110 9.61 8.15 -3.72
C GLN A 110 10.46 8.10 -4.99
N GLN A 111 11.77 7.89 -4.86
CA GLN A 111 12.68 7.82 -6.00
C GLN A 111 12.27 6.74 -7.03
N ARG A 112 11.84 5.56 -6.57
CA ARG A 112 11.43 4.47 -7.45
C ARG A 112 10.07 4.70 -8.10
N VAL A 113 9.12 5.28 -7.37
CA VAL A 113 7.81 5.66 -7.88
C VAL A 113 7.93 6.76 -8.93
N ASP A 114 8.69 7.82 -8.65
CA ASP A 114 8.95 8.91 -9.60
C ASP A 114 9.56 8.37 -10.89
N SER A 115 10.56 7.49 -10.77
CA SER A 115 11.17 6.82 -11.92
C SER A 115 10.18 5.98 -12.71
N ALA A 116 9.21 5.34 -12.05
CA ALA A 116 8.16 4.58 -12.73
C ALA A 116 7.19 5.51 -13.48
N TYR A 117 6.81 6.63 -12.87
CA TYR A 117 5.96 7.63 -13.51
C TYR A 117 6.61 8.28 -14.72
N GLN A 118 7.89 8.64 -14.64
CA GLN A 118 8.63 9.15 -15.79
C GLN A 118 8.61 8.17 -16.97
N ARG A 119 8.77 6.87 -16.71
CA ARG A 119 8.68 5.86 -17.78
C ARG A 119 7.28 5.73 -18.37
N MET A 120 6.23 5.85 -17.56
CA MET A 120 4.84 5.83 -18.07
C MET A 120 4.56 7.03 -18.97
N LEU A 121 4.99 8.22 -18.56
CA LEU A 121 4.82 9.45 -19.34
C LEU A 121 5.58 9.42 -20.68
N GLN A 122 6.70 8.70 -20.75
CA GLN A 122 7.47 8.53 -21.98
C GLN A 122 6.94 7.42 -22.90
N ALA A 123 6.09 6.52 -22.37
CA ALA A 123 5.54 5.38 -23.09
C ALA A 123 4.11 5.61 -23.65
N GLY A 124 3.49 6.75 -23.30
CA GLY A 124 2.20 7.21 -23.83
C GLY A 124 2.39 8.31 -24.86
#